data_AF-A0A3C1UU33-F1
#
_entry.id   AF-A0A3C1UU33-F1
#
_cell.length_a   1.000
_cell.length_b   1.000
_cell.length_c   1.000
_cell.angle_alpha   90.00
_cell.angle_beta   90.00
_cell.angle_gamma   90.00
#
_symmetry.space_group_name_H-M   'P 1'
#
loop_
_entity.id
_entity.type
_entity.pdbx_description
1 polymer ?
#
loop_
_entity_poly.entity_id
_entity_poly.type
_entity_poly.pdbx_seq_one_letter_code
_entity_poly.pdbx_strand_id
1 'polypeptide(L)' 'GLVENMSYVECPDCHKQIKIFGDSHIDRIGEEFNLPVLAKMPIDPQLAQLCDEGKIEHAQAEYLTEACQKIVEYCEEEAK' A
#
# COMPACT_ATOMS: atom_id res chain seq x y z
N GLY A 1 -5.03 -10.99 1.62
CA GLY A 1 -4.50 -9.99 2.58
C GLY A 1 -5.20 -8.66 2.38
N LEU A 2 -4.79 -7.63 3.13
CA LEU A 2 -5.36 -6.29 3.10
C LEU A 2 -4.33 -5.24 2.67
N VAL A 3 -4.75 -4.25 1.89
CA VAL A 3 -3.93 -3.07 1.56
C VAL A 3 -4.70 -1.83 2.01
N GLU A 4 -4.06 -0.97 2.81
CA GLU A 4 -4.66 0.32 3.20
C GLU A 4 -4.30 1.39 2.16
N ASN A 5 -5.31 1.99 1.53
CA ASN A 5 -5.10 3.14 0.66
C ASN A 5 -5.06 4.45 1.50
N MET A 6 -4.27 5.43 1.06
CA MET A 6 -4.18 6.77 1.68
C MET A 6 -3.92 6.77 3.21
N SER A 7 -3.08 5.85 3.68
CA SER A 7 -2.79 5.63 5.11
C SER A 7 -2.12 6.84 5.78
N TYR A 8 -1.27 7.55 5.04
CA TYR A 8 -0.59 8.76 5.50
C TYR A 8 -0.18 9.65 4.33
N VAL A 9 0.21 10.89 4.59
CA VAL A 9 1.07 11.67 3.70
C VAL A 9 2.44 11.82 4.34
N GLU A 10 3.51 11.73 3.56
CA GLU A 10 4.86 11.99 4.05
C GLU A 10 5.22 13.45 3.77
N CYS A 11 5.66 14.18 4.80
CA CYS A 11 6.17 15.52 4.61
C CYS A 11 7.49 15.48 3.83
N PRO A 12 7.61 16.15 2.67
CA PRO A 12 8.82 16.09 1.84
C PRO A 12 10.04 16.74 2.50
N ASP A 13 9.84 17.62 3.49
CA ASP A 13 10.94 18.35 4.13
C ASP A 13 11.50 17.63 5.37
N CYS A 14 10.64 16.91 6.12
CA CYS A 14 11.03 16.31 7.40
C CYS A 14 10.68 14.83 7.53
N HIS A 15 10.11 14.20 6.49
CA HIS A 15 9.72 12.79 6.43
C HIS A 15 8.72 12.33 7.52
N LYS A 16 8.12 13.28 8.24
CA LYS A 16 7.06 12.97 9.20
C LYS A 16 5.85 12.44 8.44
N GLN A 17 5.37 11.28 8.85
CA GLN A 17 4.09 10.75 8.40
C GLN A 17 2.94 11.47 9.11
N ILE A 18 2.02 12.00 8.32
CA ILE A 18 0.84 12.73 8.78
C ILE A 18 -0.40 11.91 8.40
N LYS A 19 -1.16 11.51 9.41
CA LYS A 19 -2.38 10.72 9.25
C LYS A 19 -3.57 11.63 8.97
N ILE A 20 -3.72 12.08 7.72
CA ILE A 20 -4.75 13.06 7.31
C ILE A 20 -6.16 12.59 7.67
N PHE A 21 -6.44 11.30 7.51
CA PHE A 21 -7.76 10.72 7.76
C PHE A 21 -7.91 10.11 9.17
N GLY A 22 -6.98 10.40 10.09
CA GLY A 22 -6.96 9.85 11.44
C GLY A 22 -6.23 8.52 11.55
N ASP A 23 -6.32 7.89 12.72
CA ASP A 23 -5.60 6.65 12.99
C ASP A 23 -6.10 5.48 12.13
N SER A 24 -5.13 4.71 11.60
CA SER A 24 -5.40 3.45 10.89
C SER A 24 -5.96 2.40 11.85
N HIS A 25 -6.86 1.58 11.33
CA HIS A 25 -7.44 0.43 12.05
C HIS A 25 -7.18 -0.90 11.32
N ILE A 26 -6.37 -0.89 10.25
CA ILE A 26 -6.20 -2.05 9.38
C ILE A 26 -5.58 -3.26 10.08
N ASP A 27 -4.67 -3.02 11.04
CA ASP A 27 -4.01 -4.13 11.78
C ASP A 27 -5.04 -4.90 12.61
N ARG A 28 -5.93 -4.17 13.31
CA ARG A 28 -7.05 -4.78 14.05
C ARG A 28 -7.98 -5.58 13.14
N ILE A 29 -8.32 -5.03 11.97
CA ILE A 29 -9.18 -5.73 10.99
C ILE A 29 -8.46 -6.97 10.46
N GLY A 30 -7.16 -6.88 10.19
CA GLY A 30 -6.33 -8.01 9.76
C GLY A 30 -6.34 -9.14 10.79
N GLU A 31 -6.16 -8.83 12.07
CA GLU A 31 -6.26 -9.81 13.16
C GLU A 31 -7.66 -10.42 13.26
N GLU A 32 -8.72 -9.59 13.22
CA GLU A 32 -10.11 -10.04 13.35
C GLU A 32 -10.52 -11.05 12.28
N PHE A 33 -10.08 -10.83 11.04
CA PHE A 33 -10.41 -11.69 9.90
C PHE A 33 -9.31 -12.70 9.55
N ASN A 34 -8.25 -12.78 10.35
CA ASN A 34 -7.08 -13.61 10.08
C ASN A 34 -6.50 -13.37 8.66
N LEU A 35 -6.39 -12.10 8.27
CA LEU A 35 -5.87 -11.65 6.99
C LEU A 35 -4.57 -10.87 7.19
N PRO A 36 -3.48 -11.18 6.47
CA PRO A 36 -2.25 -10.41 6.58
C PRO A 36 -2.44 -9.01 5.98
N VAL A 37 -1.93 -7.99 6.68
CA VAL A 37 -1.73 -6.65 6.10
C VAL A 37 -0.54 -6.72 5.14
N LEU A 38 -0.78 -6.43 3.87
CA LEU A 38 0.18 -6.53 2.78
C LEU A 38 0.91 -5.21 2.54
N ALA A 39 0.22 -4.07 2.68
CA ALA A 39 0.80 -2.74 2.53
C ALA A 39 -0.08 -1.65 3.16
N LYS A 40 0.55 -0.51 3.48
CA LYS A 40 -0.11 0.75 3.85
C LYS A 40 0.40 1.84 2.92
N MET A 41 -0.40 2.21 1.93
CA MET A 41 -0.01 3.13 0.87
C MET A 41 -0.07 4.59 1.34
N PRO A 42 0.94 5.41 1.06
CA PRO A 42 0.84 6.85 1.25
C PRO A 42 -0.12 7.48 0.23
N ILE A 43 -0.49 8.72 0.48
CA ILE A 43 -0.99 9.63 -0.55
C ILE A 43 0.23 10.07 -1.37
N ASP A 44 0.34 9.55 -2.60
CA ASP A 44 1.42 9.85 -3.53
C ASP A 44 0.88 10.68 -4.72
N PRO A 45 1.25 11.97 -4.83
CA PRO A 45 0.85 12.81 -5.94
C PRO A 45 1.36 12.31 -7.31
N GLN A 46 2.52 11.66 -7.37
CA GLN A 46 3.07 11.15 -8.63
C GLN A 46 2.25 9.96 -9.13
N LEU A 47 1.87 9.05 -8.22
CA LEU A 47 0.95 7.96 -8.53
C LEU A 47 -0.39 8.49 -9.06
N ALA A 48 -0.97 9.49 -8.38
CA ALA A 48 -2.24 10.09 -8.79
C ALA A 48 -2.14 10.73 -10.19
N GLN A 49 -1.06 11.47 -10.47
CA GLN A 49 -0.81 12.05 -11.78
C GLN A 49 -0.69 10.98 -12.87
N LEU A 50 0.07 9.91 -12.64
CA LEU A 50 0.21 8.81 -13.60
C LEU A 50 -1.12 8.09 -13.86
N CYS A 51 -1.95 7.92 -12.84
CA CYS A 51 -3.32 7.41 -13.00
C CYS A 51 -4.14 8.32 -13.94
N ASP A 52 -4.16 9.63 -13.69
CA ASP A 52 -4.93 10.59 -14.48
C ASP A 52 -4.44 10.69 -15.93
N GLU A 53 -3.13 10.52 -16.16
CA GLU A 53 -2.53 10.48 -17.49
C GLU A 53 -2.71 9.14 -18.23
N GLY A 54 -3.27 8.12 -17.56
CA GLY A 54 -3.41 6.77 -18.12
C GLY A 54 -2.06 6.05 -18.32
N LYS A 55 -1.09 6.30 -17.43
CA LYS A 55 0.30 5.83 -17.47
C LYS A 55 0.74 5.12 -16.18
N ILE A 56 -0.21 4.48 -15.49
CA ILE A 56 0.02 3.88 -14.17
C ILE A 56 1.11 2.81 -14.18
N GLU A 57 1.36 2.16 -15.32
CA GLU A 57 2.43 1.18 -15.51
C GLU A 57 3.84 1.74 -15.31
N HIS A 58 3.99 3.08 -15.30
CA HIS A 58 5.26 3.75 -15.06
C HIS A 58 5.48 4.14 -13.59
N ALA A 59 4.51 3.83 -12.70
CA ALA A 59 4.62 4.19 -11.29
C ALA A 59 5.72 3.42 -10.57
N GLN A 60 6.45 4.14 -9.71
CA GLN A 60 7.44 3.57 -8.80
C GLN A 60 6.85 3.49 -7.39
N ALA A 61 6.14 2.40 -7.11
CA ALA A 61 5.43 2.19 -5.85
C ALA A 61 6.19 1.24 -4.92
N GLU A 62 7.31 1.69 -4.35
CA GLU A 62 8.16 0.86 -3.46
C GLU A 62 7.41 0.34 -2.23
N TYR A 63 6.41 1.08 -1.76
CA TYR A 63 5.52 0.67 -0.66
C TYR A 63 4.64 -0.55 -0.98
N LEU A 64 4.65 -1.06 -2.22
CA LEU A 64 3.97 -2.29 -2.63
C LEU A 64 4.92 -3.48 -2.82
N THR A 65 6.24 -3.31 -2.70
CA THR A 65 7.20 -4.39 -3.00
C THR A 65 6.95 -5.65 -2.17
N GLU A 66 6.74 -5.52 -0.85
CA GLU A 66 6.45 -6.65 0.03
C GLU A 66 5.11 -7.33 -0.32
N ALA A 67 4.09 -6.53 -0.65
CA ALA A 67 2.80 -7.05 -1.09
C ALA A 67 2.93 -7.89 -2.36
N CYS A 68 3.68 -7.40 -3.35
CA CYS A 68 3.95 -8.12 -4.60
C CYS A 68 4.70 -9.43 -4.33
N GLN A 69 5.72 -9.44 -3.48
CA GLN A 69 6.47 -10.65 -3.13
C GLN A 69 5.56 -11.72 -2.53
N LYS A 70 4.75 -11.37 -1.53
CA LYS A 70 3.79 -12.30 -0.90
C LYS A 70 2.76 -12.85 -1.90
N ILE A 71 2.32 -12.03 -2.84
CA ILE A 71 1.38 -12.47 -3.89
C ILE A 71 2.06 -13.47 -4.84
N VAL A 72 3.31 -13.21 -5.25
CA VAL A 72 4.08 -14.13 -6.08
C VAL A 72 4.29 -15.47 -5.38
N GLU A 73 4.73 -15.46 -4.11
CA GLU A 73 4.88 -16.67 -3.29
C GLU A 73 3.58 -17.47 -3.21
N TYR A 74 2.46 -16.80 -2.92
CA TYR A 74 1.14 -17.43 -2.88
C TYR A 74 0.76 -18.08 -4.23
N CYS A 75 0.98 -17.37 -5.34
CA CYS A 75 0.71 -17.90 -6.67
C CYS A 75 1.59 -19.11 -7.03
N GLU A 76 2.84 -19.13 -6.58
CA GLU A 76 3.75 -20.27 -6.78
C GLU A 76 3.40 -21.49 -5.92
N GLU A 77 2.84 -21.28 -4.73
CA GLU A 77 2.33 -22.36 -3.88
C GLU A 77 1.06 -22.98 -4.44
N GLU A 78 0.10 -22.18 -4.91
CA GLU A 78 -1.15 -22.65 -5.51
C GLU A 78 -0.96 -23.37 -6.86
N ALA A 79 0.14 -23.09 -7.56
CA ALA A 79 0.47 -23.73 -8.84
C ALA A 79 1.09 -25.14 -8.70
N LYS A 80 1.38 -25.60 -7.47
CA LYS A 80 1.91 -26.93 -7.16
C LYS A 80 0.80 -27.92 -6.86
#